data_AF-D7N5F2-F1
#
_entry.id   AF-D7N5F2-F1
#
_cell.length_a   1.000
_cell.length_b   1.000
_cell.length_c   1.000
_cell.angle_alpha   90.00
_cell.angle_beta   90.00
_cell.angle_gamma   90.00
#
_symmetry.space_group_name_H-M   'P 1'
#
loop_
_entity.id
_entity.type
_entity.pdbx_description
1 polymer ?
#
loop_
_entity_poly.entity_id
_entity_poly.type
_entity_poly.pdbx_seq_one_letter_code
_entity_poly.pdbx_strand_id
1 'polypeptide(L)'
;MKKGCKYVGIILSAILPIVTLMDFNGINVGHLYNWLWCGFYGCIIVCILSKSKIYKAVAIILNLMVISLLTLGALMGGIYGLWIILLHLLIPFYSALI
;
A
#
# COMPACT_ATOMS: atom_id res chain seq x y z
N MET A 1 -5.48 -0.68 -24.32
CA MET A 1 -4.69 -0.09 -23.21
C MET A 1 -5.47 0.17 -21.92
N LYS A 2 -6.61 0.89 -21.93
CA LYS A 2 -7.38 1.23 -20.69
C LYS A 2 -7.79 0.04 -19.81
N LYS A 3 -8.13 -1.12 -20.40
CA LYS A 3 -8.47 -2.35 -19.64
C LYS A 3 -7.26 -2.96 -18.93
N GLY A 4 -6.10 -3.02 -19.58
CA GLY A 4 -4.88 -3.58 -19.01
C GLY A 4 -4.39 -2.81 -17.79
N CYS A 5 -4.30 -1.48 -17.89
CA CYS A 5 -3.88 -0.63 -16.76
C CYS A 5 -4.84 -0.72 -15.55
N LYS A 6 -6.14 -0.98 -15.79
CA LYS A 6 -7.10 -1.25 -14.71
C LYS A 6 -6.73 -2.51 -13.93
N TYR A 7 -6.41 -3.60 -14.62
CA TYR A 7 -5.98 -4.85 -13.95
C TYR A 7 -4.67 -4.65 -13.20
N VAL A 8 -3.72 -3.92 -13.79
CA VAL A 8 -2.47 -3.55 -13.10
C VAL A 8 -2.77 -2.81 -11.80
N GLY A 9 -3.65 -1.79 -11.82
CA GLY A 9 -4.02 -1.07 -10.61
C GLY A 9 -4.68 -1.95 -9.54
N ILE A 10 -5.58 -2.85 -9.96
CA ILE A 10 -6.23 -3.80 -9.03
C ILE A 10 -5.19 -4.71 -8.38
N ILE A 11 -4.29 -5.30 -9.18
CA ILE A 11 -3.21 -6.14 -8.68
C ILE A 11 -2.34 -5.34 -7.71
N LEU A 12 -1.88 -4.16 -8.10
CA LEU A 12 -1.02 -3.31 -7.26
C LEU A 12 -1.67 -2.98 -5.92
N SER A 13 -2.96 -2.64 -5.93
CA SER A 13 -3.73 -2.31 -4.72
C SER A 13 -3.97 -3.53 -3.80
N ALA A 14 -3.87 -4.74 -4.32
CA ALA A 14 -4.02 -5.97 -3.54
C ALA A 14 -2.70 -6.43 -2.90
N ILE A 15 -1.54 -5.97 -3.40
CA ILE A 15 -0.23 -6.40 -2.91
C ILE A 15 -0.07 -6.07 -1.43
N LEU A 16 -0.29 -4.80 -1.04
CA LEU A 16 -0.09 -4.35 0.34
C LEU A 16 -0.92 -5.16 1.37
N PRO A 17 -2.25 -5.32 1.21
CA PRO A 17 -3.03 -6.14 2.14
C PRO A 17 -2.65 -7.63 2.15
N ILE A 18 -2.29 -8.20 1.01
CA ILE A 18 -1.84 -9.61 0.93
C ILE A 18 -0.51 -9.78 1.68
N VAL A 19 0.45 -8.89 1.44
CA VAL A 19 1.77 -8.94 2.09
C VAL A 19 1.64 -8.78 3.60
N THR A 20 0.75 -7.91 4.09
CA THR A 20 0.49 -7.84 5.55
C THR A 20 -0.13 -9.10 6.12
N LEU A 21 -1.03 -9.77 5.40
CA LEU A 21 -1.59 -11.05 5.87
C LEU A 21 -0.53 -12.16 5.90
N MET A 22 0.39 -12.16 4.92
CA MET A 22 1.52 -13.08 4.90
C MET A 22 2.44 -12.85 6.11
N ASP A 23 2.76 -11.60 6.42
CA ASP A 23 3.60 -11.24 7.55
C ASP A 23 2.96 -11.65 8.89
N PHE A 24 1.65 -11.44 9.05
CA PHE A 24 0.91 -11.93 10.22
C PHE A 24 0.90 -13.45 10.36
N ASN A 25 1.00 -14.19 9.25
CA ASN A 25 1.12 -15.65 9.24
C ASN A 25 2.57 -16.13 9.41
N GLY A 26 3.52 -15.23 9.69
CA GLY A 26 4.94 -15.56 9.88
C GLY A 26 5.72 -15.77 8.58
N ILE A 27 5.14 -15.42 7.42
CA ILE A 27 5.84 -15.47 6.13
C ILE A 27 6.49 -14.10 5.89
N ASN A 28 7.81 -14.04 6.09
CA ASN A 28 8.55 -12.80 5.93
C ASN A 28 8.78 -12.48 4.43
N VAL A 29 8.15 -11.41 3.94
CA VAL A 29 8.27 -10.92 2.55
C VAL A 29 9.09 -9.62 2.48
N GLY A 30 9.97 -9.41 3.48
CA GLY A 30 10.74 -8.18 3.66
C GLY A 30 9.96 -7.12 4.45
N HIS A 31 10.56 -5.94 4.64
CA HIS A 31 9.95 -4.87 5.41
C HIS A 31 8.62 -4.39 4.81
N LEU A 32 7.53 -4.45 5.60
CA LEU A 32 6.20 -4.00 5.21
C LEU A 32 6.16 -2.57 4.66
N TYR A 33 7.02 -1.69 5.18
CA TYR A 33 7.13 -0.31 4.70
C TYR A 33 7.51 -0.22 3.22
N ASN A 34 8.31 -1.17 2.70
CA ASN A 34 8.71 -1.19 1.29
C ASN A 34 7.56 -1.41 0.31
N TRP A 35 6.40 -1.87 0.81
CA TRP A 35 5.22 -2.17 0.00
C TRP A 35 4.14 -1.06 0.09
N LEU A 36 4.36 -0.02 0.91
CA LEU A 36 3.41 1.08 1.11
C LEU A 36 3.04 1.80 -0.20
N TRP A 37 4.05 2.09 -1.03
CA TRP A 37 3.85 2.72 -2.33
C TRP A 37 2.94 1.89 -3.26
N CYS A 38 3.03 0.55 -3.23
CA CYS A 38 2.16 -0.33 -4.03
C CYS A 38 0.68 -0.12 -3.70
N GLY A 39 0.35 -0.07 -2.40
CA GLY A 39 -1.01 0.19 -1.94
C GLY A 39 -1.50 1.59 -2.29
N PHE A 40 -0.65 2.60 -2.09
CA PHE A 40 -0.99 3.99 -2.36
C PHE A 40 -1.22 4.27 -3.86
N TYR A 41 -0.23 3.95 -4.70
CA TYR A 41 -0.34 4.15 -6.15
C TYR A 41 -1.35 3.21 -6.79
N GLY A 42 -1.48 1.97 -6.28
CA GLY A 42 -2.52 1.04 -6.71
C GLY A 42 -3.92 1.62 -6.54
N CYS A 43 -4.20 2.20 -5.38
CA CYS A 43 -5.45 2.90 -5.12
C CYS A 43 -5.69 4.08 -6.09
N ILE A 44 -4.67 4.92 -6.34
CA ILE A 44 -4.79 6.05 -7.28
C ILE A 44 -5.15 5.54 -8.69
N ILE A 45 -4.46 4.50 -9.17
CA ILE A 45 -4.70 3.91 -10.49
C ILE A 45 -6.11 3.31 -10.58
N VAL A 46 -6.55 2.56 -9.55
CA VAL A 46 -7.92 2.00 -9.49
C VAL A 46 -8.97 3.12 -9.48
N CYS A 47 -8.73 4.20 -8.73
CA CYS A 47 -9.63 5.35 -8.66
C CYS A 47 -9.78 6.09 -9.99
N ILE A 48 -8.70 6.21 -10.77
CA ILE A 48 -8.73 6.88 -12.07
C ILE A 48 -9.34 5.95 -13.15
N LEU A 49 -8.99 4.67 -13.16
CA LEU A 49 -9.30 3.77 -14.28
C LEU A 49 -10.55 2.91 -14.08
N SER A 50 -10.98 2.65 -12.85
CA SER A 50 -12.20 1.88 -12.60
C SER A 50 -13.44 2.79 -12.62
N LYS A 51 -14.46 2.41 -13.39
CA LYS A 51 -15.76 3.12 -13.38
C LYS A 51 -16.65 2.73 -12.19
N SER A 52 -16.49 1.51 -11.68
CA SER A 52 -17.38 1.01 -10.62
C SER A 52 -16.91 1.50 -9.26
N LYS A 53 -17.86 2.06 -8.49
CA LYS A 53 -17.66 2.62 -7.16
C LYS A 53 -17.24 1.54 -6.15
N ILE A 54 -17.71 0.31 -6.32
CA ILE A 54 -17.43 -0.82 -5.41
C ILE A 54 -15.93 -1.13 -5.41
N TYR A 55 -15.31 -1.28 -6.58
CA TYR A 55 -13.87 -1.57 -6.66
C TYR A 55 -13.00 -0.47 -6.04
N LYS A 56 -13.41 0.79 -6.19
CA LYS A 56 -12.72 1.92 -5.57
C LYS A 56 -12.81 1.86 -4.05
N ALA A 57 -14.02 1.65 -3.54
CA ALA A 57 -14.27 1.56 -2.10
C ALA A 57 -13.47 0.41 -1.47
N VAL A 58 -13.51 -0.78 -2.07
CA VAL A 58 -12.78 -1.95 -1.57
C VAL A 58 -11.27 -1.71 -1.55
N ALA A 59 -10.70 -1.18 -2.64
CA ALA A 59 -9.28 -0.88 -2.70
C ALA A 59 -8.86 0.14 -1.64
N ILE A 60 -9.63 1.23 -1.48
CA ILE A 60 -9.36 2.26 -0.48
C ILE A 60 -9.46 1.71 0.93
N ILE A 61 -10.54 1.00 1.27
CA ILE A 61 -10.78 0.49 2.64
C ILE A 61 -9.67 -0.48 3.05
N LEU A 62 -9.32 -1.44 2.19
CA LEU A 62 -8.28 -2.43 2.50
C LEU A 62 -6.90 -1.77 2.69
N ASN A 63 -6.51 -0.87 1.79
CA ASN A 63 -5.22 -0.20 1.89
C ASN A 63 -5.17 0.79 3.06
N LEU A 64 -6.26 1.51 3.30
CA LEU A 64 -6.36 2.45 4.42
C LEU A 64 -6.25 1.73 5.77
N MET A 65 -6.88 0.57 5.91
CA MET A 65 -6.79 -0.26 7.12
C MET A 65 -5.33 -0.64 7.41
N VAL A 66 -4.61 -1.11 6.40
CA VAL A 66 -3.20 -1.51 6.52
C VAL A 66 -2.29 -0.31 6.80
N ILE A 67 -2.46 0.79 6.05
CA ILE A 67 -1.67 2.01 6.25
C ILE A 67 -1.91 2.55 7.66
N SER A 68 -3.15 2.52 8.15
CA SER A 68 -3.49 2.97 9.51
C SER A 68 -2.81 2.11 10.56
N LEU A 69 -2.85 0.78 10.40
CA LEU A 69 -2.15 -0.15 11.28
C LEU A 69 -0.63 0.11 11.32
N LEU A 70 -0.01 0.25 10.15
CA LEU A 70 1.42 0.56 10.05
C LEU A 70 1.75 1.93 10.67
N THR A 71 0.86 2.92 10.50
CA THR A 71 1.00 4.26 11.07
C THR A 71 0.92 4.25 12.58
N LEU A 72 0.00 3.47 13.16
CA LEU A 72 -0.08 3.28 14.61
C LEU A 72 1.19 2.59 15.14
N GLY A 73 1.69 1.57 14.45
CA GLY A 73 2.95 0.91 14.80
C GLY A 73 4.14 1.86 14.74
N ALA A 74 4.25 2.66 13.68
CA ALA A 74 5.33 3.63 13.53
C ALA A 74 5.25 4.78 14.54
N LEU A 75 4.05 5.15 14.99
CA LEU A 75 3.85 6.18 16.02
C LEU A 75 4.48 5.76 17.36
N MET A 76 4.61 4.45 17.63
CA MET A 76 5.35 3.94 18.80
C MET A 76 6.84 4.32 18.75
N GLY A 77 7.41 4.51 17.55
CA GLY A 77 8.76 5.04 17.34
C GLY A 77 8.83 6.57 17.35
N GLY A 78 7.74 7.27 17.69
CA GLY A 78 7.64 8.72 17.71
C GLY A 78 7.42 9.37 16.34
N ILE A 79 7.65 10.68 16.26
CA ILE A 79 7.39 11.50 15.06
C ILE A 79 8.26 11.07 13.87
N TYR A 80 9.48 10.58 14.13
CA TYR A 80 10.36 10.04 13.08
C TYR A 80 9.75 8.83 12.37
N GLY A 81 8.95 8.01 13.06
CA GLY A 81 8.24 6.88 12.44
C GLY A 81 7.19 7.34 11.41
N LEU A 82 6.47 8.42 11.71
CA LEU A 82 5.53 9.02 10.75
C LEU A 82 6.25 9.54 9.50
N TRP A 83 7.42 10.17 9.69
CA TRP A 83 8.24 10.65 8.58
C TRP A 83 8.67 9.51 7.65
N ILE A 84 9.11 8.38 8.23
CA ILE A 84 9.51 7.18 7.49
C ILE A 84 8.36 6.63 6.66
N ILE A 85 7.15 6.55 7.22
CA ILE A 85 5.96 6.11 6.47
C ILE A 85 5.69 7.04 5.29
N LEU A 86 5.78 8.35 5.51
CA LEU A 86 5.50 9.33 4.47
C LEU A 86 6.46 9.17 3.28
N LEU A 87 7.75 8.96 3.56
CA LEU A 87 8.76 8.67 2.55
C LEU A 87 8.48 7.37 1.78
N HIS A 88 8.14 6.28 2.48
CA HIS A 88 7.84 4.99 1.85
C HIS A 88 6.51 4.95 1.08
N LEU A 89 5.60 5.87 1.38
CA LEU A 89 4.33 6.05 0.66
C LEU A 89 4.54 6.81 -0.66
N LEU A 90 5.39 7.84 -0.64
CA LEU A 90 5.63 8.76 -1.77
C LEU A 90 6.74 8.30 -2.70
N ILE A 91 7.78 7.66 -2.18
CA ILE A 91 8.96 7.29 -2.98
C ILE A 91 8.93 5.77 -3.17
N PRO A 92 8.58 5.28 -4.38
CA PRO A 92 8.68 3.87 -4.67
C PRO A 92 10.14 3.42 -4.55
N PHE A 93 10.36 2.27 -3.91
CA PHE A 93 11.70 1.71 -3.68
C PHE A 93 12.65 2.60 -2.86
N TYR A 94 12.14 3.44 -1.95
CA TYR A 94 12.97 4.27 -1.06
C TYR A 94 14.11 3.48 -0.39
N SER A 95 13.84 2.28 0.10
CA SER A 95 14.85 1.41 0.75
C SER A 95 15.92 0.83 -0.18
N ALA A 96 15.80 0.99 -1.49
CA ALA A 96 16.86 0.65 -2.45
C ALA A 96 17.78 1.83 -2.73
N LEU A 97 17.42 3.04 -2.27
CA LEU A 97 18.20 4.28 -2.43
C LEU A 97 19.10 4.58 -1.23
N ILE A 98 18.98 3.82 -0.14
CA ILE A 98 19.76 3.92 1.10
C ILE A 98 20.56 2.63 1.27
#